data_AF-A0A944XE69-F1
#
_entry.id   AF-A0A944XE69-F1
#
_cell.length_a   1.000
_cell.length_b   1.000
_cell.length_c   1.000
_cell.angle_alpha   90.00
_cell.angle_beta   90.00
_cell.angle_gamma   90.00
#
_symmetry.space_group_name_H-M   'P 1'
#
loop_
_entity.id
_entity.type
_entity.pdbx_description
1 polymer ?
#
loop_
_entity_poly.entity_id
_entity_poly.type
_entity_poly.pdbx_seq_one_letter_code
_entity_poly.pdbx_strand_id
1 'polypeptide(L)'
;MRVALIAITKHGVSHMVELAKKLTASVEDITVITSEKFAAQVEVLEAKNSGCKTIVYKGAMRPQVPDIFNSFDQLIFFVSLGAVVRLISPHLKSKEEDPGVIVVDDAKQFVIPMLSGHIGGANYYAELVADLLGATAVVTTASDVRNTIAVDILGRDLGWRVEAPKINITRVSADVVNEEPVALVQESGSTKWWKYSTPLPKNIQLYARFEDVDFDKIKSLLWITNRVVDIEIWNKLEERLVVYRPPKKITLGIGCDRNTPLSTIERAVDEALTKLNATIDEVEHIATIDKKGDEIALLEFAKNNGKELQLFSAEELAKVEVPNPSEVVMKYVGTPAVAEAAALLVAGENQEQLLIEKHKCRGEDEKNATVSIVLMKE
;
A
#
# COMPACT_ATOMS: atom_id res chain seq x y z
N MET A 1 2.26 8.06 -7.95
CA MET A 1 1.62 7.49 -9.15
C MET A 1 1.77 8.49 -10.29
N ARG A 2 2.42 8.10 -11.38
CA ARG A 2 2.69 8.92 -12.57
C ARG A 2 1.62 8.66 -13.62
N VAL A 3 0.89 9.69 -14.04
CA VAL A 3 -0.22 9.55 -14.99
C VAL A 3 0.08 10.29 -16.29
N ALA A 4 0.00 9.60 -17.43
CA ALA A 4 0.10 10.20 -18.75
C ALA A 4 -1.29 10.31 -19.39
N LEU A 5 -1.67 11.53 -19.80
CA LEU A 5 -2.85 11.78 -20.63
C LEU A 5 -2.38 12.00 -22.07
N ILE A 6 -2.91 11.23 -23.02
CA ILE A 6 -2.37 11.14 -24.37
C ILE A 6 -3.47 11.38 -25.39
N ALA A 7 -3.28 12.34 -26.29
CA ALA A 7 -4.24 12.62 -27.36
C ALA A 7 -3.55 12.91 -28.70
N ILE A 8 -4.17 12.48 -29.80
CA ILE A 8 -3.64 12.68 -31.17
C ILE A 8 -4.65 13.35 -32.12
N THR A 9 -5.82 13.74 -31.62
CA THR A 9 -6.88 14.44 -32.36
C THR A 9 -7.21 15.76 -31.66
N LYS A 10 -7.79 16.70 -32.40
CA LYS A 10 -8.19 18.02 -31.86
C LYS A 10 -9.24 17.91 -30.74
N HIS A 11 -10.23 17.03 -30.92
CA HIS A 11 -11.29 16.79 -29.93
C HIS A 11 -10.73 16.05 -28.71
N GLY A 12 -9.96 14.98 -28.92
CA GLY A 12 -9.24 14.27 -27.87
C GLY A 12 -8.37 15.19 -27.02
N VAL A 13 -7.61 16.12 -27.64
CA VAL A 13 -6.79 17.09 -26.88
C VAL A 13 -7.67 18.02 -26.03
N SER A 14 -8.84 18.41 -26.53
CA SER A 14 -9.76 19.26 -25.77
C SER A 14 -10.31 18.53 -24.53
N HIS A 15 -10.70 17.25 -24.68
CA HIS A 15 -11.14 16.41 -23.56
C HIS A 15 -10.01 16.09 -22.58
N MET A 16 -8.80 15.87 -23.08
CA MET A 16 -7.60 15.67 -22.30
C MET A 16 -7.28 16.88 -21.42
N VAL A 17 -7.35 18.09 -21.98
CA VAL A 17 -7.15 19.35 -21.24
C VAL A 17 -8.27 19.58 -20.22
N GLU A 18 -9.51 19.20 -20.53
CA GLU A 18 -10.63 19.21 -19.57
C GLU A 18 -10.34 18.29 -18.38
N LEU A 19 -9.95 17.03 -18.65
CA LEU A 19 -9.61 16.05 -17.61
C LEU A 19 -8.43 16.53 -16.78
N ALA A 20 -7.34 16.98 -17.41
CA ALA A 20 -6.14 17.43 -16.71
C ALA A 20 -6.46 18.48 -15.63
N LYS A 21 -7.29 19.47 -15.96
CA LYS A 21 -7.71 20.53 -15.02
C LYS A 21 -8.52 20.03 -13.83
N LYS A 22 -9.27 18.94 -14.00
CA LYS A 22 -10.11 18.35 -12.95
C LYS A 22 -9.31 17.34 -12.10
N LEU A 23 -8.43 16.58 -12.74
CA LEU A 23 -7.68 15.49 -12.13
C LEU A 23 -6.56 15.99 -11.20
N THR A 24 -6.03 17.20 -11.42
CA THR A 24 -5.02 17.83 -10.55
C THR A 24 -5.49 18.06 -9.11
N ALA A 25 -6.80 18.01 -8.84
CA ALA A 25 -7.33 18.04 -7.49
C ALA A 25 -7.06 16.74 -6.70
N SER A 26 -6.82 15.63 -7.39
CA SER A 26 -6.72 14.28 -6.80
C SER A 26 -5.42 13.54 -7.15
N VAL A 27 -4.65 14.03 -8.14
CA VAL A 27 -3.42 13.39 -8.63
C VAL A 27 -2.35 14.46 -8.88
N GLU A 28 -1.18 14.28 -8.28
CA GLU A 28 -0.10 15.28 -8.27
C GLU A 28 0.85 15.21 -9.47
N ASP A 29 1.12 14.02 -10.03
CA ASP A 29 2.09 13.86 -11.14
C ASP A 29 1.39 13.48 -12.46
N ILE A 30 0.85 14.50 -13.12
CA ILE A 30 0.16 14.38 -14.41
C ILE A 30 1.05 14.94 -15.52
N THR A 31 1.24 14.14 -16.58
CA THR A 31 1.89 14.56 -17.81
C THR A 31 0.92 14.49 -18.98
N VAL A 32 0.78 15.59 -19.70
CA VAL A 32 -0.05 15.71 -20.90
C VAL A 32 0.83 15.55 -22.14
N ILE A 33 0.48 14.63 -23.02
CA ILE A 33 1.30 14.25 -24.18
C ILE A 33 0.49 14.40 -25.47
N THR A 34 0.99 15.20 -26.41
CA THR A 34 0.34 15.41 -27.72
C THR A 34 1.35 15.71 -28.82
N SER A 35 0.87 15.70 -30.07
CA SER A 35 1.66 16.09 -31.24
C SER A 35 1.84 17.61 -31.32
N GLU A 36 2.97 18.05 -31.91
CA GLU A 36 3.25 19.47 -32.21
C GLU A 36 2.11 20.21 -32.94
N LYS A 37 1.27 19.49 -33.68
CA LYS A 37 0.07 20.03 -34.34
C LYS A 37 -0.95 20.66 -33.37
N PHE A 38 -0.92 20.25 -32.10
CA PHE A 38 -1.87 20.69 -31.08
C PHE A 38 -1.19 21.38 -29.88
N ALA A 39 0.09 21.75 -30.01
CA ALA A 39 0.86 22.37 -28.93
C ALA A 39 0.15 23.59 -28.32
N ALA A 40 -0.40 24.47 -29.16
CA ALA A 40 -1.14 25.66 -28.72
C ALA A 40 -2.36 25.35 -27.83
N GLN A 41 -2.97 24.16 -27.94
CA GLN A 41 -4.12 23.79 -27.11
C GLN A 41 -3.71 23.38 -25.69
N VAL A 42 -2.46 22.95 -25.48
CA VAL A 42 -1.96 22.50 -24.18
C VAL A 42 -1.15 23.56 -23.43
N GLU A 43 -0.68 24.62 -24.11
CA GLU A 43 -0.02 25.80 -23.48
C GLU A 43 -0.83 26.43 -22.34
N VAL A 44 -2.17 26.34 -22.39
CA VAL A 44 -3.07 26.83 -21.33
C VAL A 44 -2.86 26.14 -19.99
N LEU A 45 -2.29 24.93 -19.97
CA LEU A 45 -1.98 24.19 -18.75
C LEU A 45 -0.68 24.71 -18.12
N GLU A 46 0.35 25.00 -18.93
CA GLU A 46 1.62 25.57 -18.45
C GLU A 46 1.42 26.98 -17.88
N ALA A 47 0.67 27.83 -18.59
CA ALA A 47 0.46 29.23 -18.21
C ALA A 47 -0.28 29.43 -16.88
N LYS A 48 -0.98 28.39 -16.38
CA LYS A 48 -1.79 28.46 -15.16
C LYS A 48 -1.13 27.83 -13.94
N ASN A 49 0.15 27.42 -14.03
CA ASN A 49 0.84 26.70 -12.98
C ASN A 49 0.01 25.50 -12.48
N SER A 50 -0.61 24.79 -13.42
CA SER A 50 -1.68 23.83 -13.15
C SER A 50 -1.20 22.52 -12.51
N GLY A 51 0.10 22.38 -12.25
CA GLY A 51 0.72 21.15 -11.74
C GLY A 51 0.94 20.08 -12.80
N CYS A 52 0.53 20.30 -14.05
CA CYS A 52 0.75 19.36 -15.15
C CYS A 52 2.07 19.63 -15.89
N LYS A 53 2.80 18.56 -16.21
CA LYS A 53 3.91 18.59 -17.19
C LYS A 53 3.35 18.42 -18.60
N THR A 54 3.98 19.02 -19.60
CA THR A 54 3.59 18.86 -21.01
C THR A 54 4.72 18.25 -21.81
N ILE A 55 4.41 17.26 -22.65
CA ILE A 55 5.33 16.70 -23.64
C ILE A 55 4.70 16.86 -25.02
N VAL A 56 5.37 17.63 -25.88
CA VAL A 56 4.96 17.82 -27.27
C VAL A 56 5.95 17.08 -28.17
N TYR A 57 5.49 16.02 -28.84
CA TYR A 57 6.33 15.22 -29.72
C TYR A 57 6.17 15.60 -31.20
N LYS A 58 7.21 15.30 -31.98
CA LYS A 58 7.22 15.49 -33.44
C LYS A 58 6.98 14.18 -34.17
N GLY A 59 6.28 14.24 -35.31
CA GLY A 59 6.02 13.06 -36.14
C GLY A 59 4.91 12.14 -35.62
N ALA A 60 5.08 10.83 -35.79
CA ALA A 60 4.07 9.81 -35.44
C ALA A 60 4.12 9.43 -33.95
N MET A 61 3.01 8.94 -33.40
CA MET A 61 2.90 8.50 -32.00
C MET A 61 3.69 7.22 -31.71
N ARG A 62 3.72 6.26 -32.65
CA ARG A 62 4.25 4.91 -32.43
C ARG A 62 5.69 4.87 -31.87
N PRO A 63 6.65 5.68 -32.35
CA PRO A 63 8.00 5.71 -31.78
C PRO A 63 8.09 6.25 -30.35
N GLN A 64 7.07 6.98 -29.87
CA GLN A 64 7.04 7.56 -28.52
C GLN A 64 6.49 6.57 -27.48
N VAL A 65 5.72 5.57 -27.92
CA VAL A 65 5.02 4.62 -27.04
C VAL A 65 5.97 3.85 -26.11
N PRO A 66 7.15 3.34 -26.54
CA PRO A 66 8.01 2.57 -25.65
C PRO A 66 8.43 3.36 -24.40
N ASP A 67 8.85 4.60 -24.57
CA ASP A 67 9.29 5.44 -23.45
C ASP A 67 8.12 5.80 -22.54
N ILE A 68 6.97 6.16 -23.12
CA ILE A 68 5.74 6.45 -22.37
C ILE A 68 5.29 5.22 -21.58
N PHE A 69 5.28 4.04 -22.19
CA PHE A 69 4.80 2.81 -21.55
C PHE A 69 5.63 2.39 -20.34
N ASN A 70 6.94 2.66 -20.35
CA ASN A 70 7.83 2.33 -19.23
C ASN A 70 7.95 3.44 -18.17
N SER A 71 7.52 4.68 -18.49
CA SER A 71 7.76 5.85 -17.63
C SER A 71 6.58 6.25 -16.76
N PHE A 72 5.40 5.65 -16.99
CA PHE A 72 4.16 6.02 -16.31
C PHE A 72 3.47 4.79 -15.75
N ASP A 73 2.69 5.01 -14.71
CA ASP A 73 1.95 3.94 -14.04
C ASP A 73 0.51 3.84 -14.59
N GLN A 74 -0.05 4.96 -15.09
CA GLN A 74 -1.33 5.02 -15.80
C GLN A 74 -1.19 5.74 -17.14
N LEU A 75 -1.80 5.17 -18.19
CA LEU A 75 -1.88 5.75 -19.53
C LEU A 75 -3.34 5.93 -19.92
N ILE A 76 -3.78 7.17 -20.09
CA ILE A 76 -5.16 7.51 -20.49
C ILE A 76 -5.13 8.06 -21.91
N PHE A 77 -5.59 7.26 -22.86
CA PHE A 77 -5.61 7.59 -24.28
C PHE A 77 -6.97 8.16 -24.71
N PHE A 78 -6.96 9.35 -25.30
CA PHE A 78 -8.10 9.96 -25.98
C PHE A 78 -8.04 9.64 -27.48
N VAL A 79 -8.15 8.35 -27.80
CA VAL A 79 -7.98 7.77 -29.14
C VAL A 79 -8.87 6.54 -29.25
N SER A 80 -9.16 6.05 -30.46
CA SER A 80 -9.92 4.81 -30.63
C SER A 80 -9.21 3.59 -30.00
N LEU A 81 -9.99 2.72 -29.35
CA LEU A 81 -9.53 1.51 -28.66
C LEU A 81 -8.60 0.65 -29.55
N GLY A 82 -9.01 0.39 -30.79
CA GLY A 82 -8.24 -0.43 -31.72
C GLY A 82 -6.90 0.18 -32.14
N ALA A 83 -6.75 1.51 -32.09
CA ALA A 83 -5.46 2.14 -32.31
C ALA A 83 -4.54 1.92 -31.11
N VAL A 84 -5.05 2.09 -29.90
CA VAL A 84 -4.30 1.90 -28.65
C VAL A 84 -3.80 0.46 -28.55
N VAL A 85 -4.65 -0.55 -28.80
CA VAL A 85 -4.24 -1.98 -28.83
C VAL A 85 -3.02 -2.19 -29.73
N ARG A 86 -3.04 -1.65 -30.95
CA ARG A 86 -1.94 -1.81 -31.91
C ARG A 86 -0.67 -1.07 -31.49
N LEU A 87 -0.81 0.07 -30.80
CA LEU A 87 0.32 0.85 -30.30
C LEU A 87 1.02 0.13 -29.15
N ILE A 88 0.27 -0.42 -28.20
CA ILE A 88 0.84 -1.01 -26.97
C ILE A 88 1.19 -2.48 -27.10
N SER A 89 0.57 -3.22 -28.02
CA SER A 89 0.76 -4.68 -28.16
C SER A 89 2.22 -5.15 -28.19
N PRO A 90 3.17 -4.45 -28.84
CA PRO A 90 4.59 -4.85 -28.83
C PRO A 90 5.31 -4.68 -27.48
N HIS A 91 4.66 -4.05 -26.49
CA HIS A 91 5.26 -3.64 -25.22
C HIS A 91 4.66 -4.37 -24.00
N LEU A 92 3.62 -5.17 -24.20
CA LEU A 92 2.95 -5.91 -23.14
C LEU A 92 3.87 -6.98 -22.56
N LYS A 93 3.92 -7.07 -21.22
CA LYS A 93 4.69 -8.07 -20.48
C LYS A 93 3.79 -8.89 -19.56
N SER A 94 3.20 -8.25 -18.56
CA SER A 94 2.40 -8.91 -17.52
C SER A 94 1.48 -7.92 -16.81
N LYS A 95 0.38 -8.40 -16.23
CA LYS A 95 -0.58 -7.55 -15.50
C LYS A 95 0.01 -6.90 -14.24
N GLU A 96 1.17 -7.38 -13.79
CA GLU A 96 1.88 -6.91 -12.60
C GLU A 96 2.91 -5.82 -12.93
N GLU A 97 3.47 -5.84 -14.15
CA GLU A 97 4.49 -4.88 -14.60
C GLU A 97 3.92 -3.79 -15.52
N ASP A 98 2.92 -4.14 -16.33
CA ASP A 98 2.36 -3.24 -17.31
C ASP A 98 1.53 -2.14 -16.63
N PRO A 99 1.62 -0.88 -17.12
CA PRO A 99 0.82 0.21 -16.59
C PRO A 99 -0.68 -0.03 -16.77
N GLY A 100 -1.48 0.64 -15.96
CA GLY A 100 -2.91 0.74 -16.21
C GLY A 100 -3.15 1.47 -17.53
N VAL A 101 -3.89 0.87 -18.47
CA VAL A 101 -4.23 1.52 -19.74
C VAL A 101 -5.73 1.73 -19.82
N ILE A 102 -6.12 2.99 -20.00
CA ILE A 102 -7.51 3.43 -20.12
C ILE A 102 -7.68 4.13 -21.47
N VAL A 103 -8.83 3.92 -22.11
CA VAL A 103 -9.19 4.58 -23.36
C VAL A 103 -10.48 5.38 -23.19
N VAL A 104 -10.46 6.64 -23.62
CA VAL A 104 -11.63 7.51 -23.73
C VAL A 104 -11.91 7.72 -25.21
N ASP A 105 -13.15 7.47 -25.64
CA ASP A 105 -13.53 7.69 -27.03
C ASP A 105 -13.62 9.19 -27.39
N ASP A 106 -13.55 9.51 -28.68
CA ASP A 106 -13.47 10.90 -29.16
C ASP A 106 -14.74 11.72 -28.84
N ALA A 107 -15.88 11.06 -28.60
CA ALA A 107 -17.13 11.71 -28.21
C ALA A 107 -17.32 11.78 -26.68
N LYS A 108 -16.35 11.30 -25.88
CA LYS A 108 -16.38 11.31 -24.41
C LYS A 108 -17.64 10.61 -23.87
N GLN A 109 -18.03 9.49 -24.47
CA GLN A 109 -19.19 8.71 -24.05
C GLN A 109 -18.78 7.57 -23.10
N PHE A 110 -17.63 6.96 -23.37
CA PHE A 110 -17.14 5.76 -22.70
C PHE A 110 -15.69 5.92 -22.24
N VAL A 111 -15.43 5.38 -21.05
CA VAL A 111 -14.08 5.23 -20.49
C VAL A 111 -13.85 3.75 -20.26
N ILE A 112 -12.88 3.18 -20.96
CA ILE A 112 -12.71 1.74 -21.09
C ILE A 112 -11.34 1.37 -20.51
N PRO A 113 -11.28 0.70 -19.34
CA PRO A 113 -10.03 0.10 -18.86
C PRO A 113 -9.68 -1.10 -19.76
N MET A 114 -8.49 -1.08 -20.33
CA MET A 114 -8.01 -2.09 -21.28
C MET A 114 -6.96 -3.02 -20.68
N LEU A 115 -6.04 -2.50 -19.86
CA LEU A 115 -4.88 -3.24 -19.36
C LEU A 115 -4.68 -2.98 -17.87
N SER A 116 -4.24 -4.00 -17.15
CA SER A 116 -3.91 -3.95 -15.71
C SER A 116 -5.06 -3.37 -14.86
N GLY A 117 -6.28 -3.91 -15.04
CA GLY A 117 -7.52 -3.47 -14.38
C GLY A 117 -7.46 -3.38 -12.86
N HIS A 118 -7.20 -4.51 -12.19
CA HIS A 118 -7.12 -4.59 -10.72
C HIS A 118 -5.78 -4.13 -10.19
N ILE A 119 -4.71 -4.87 -10.50
CA ILE A 119 -3.39 -4.65 -9.92
C ILE A 119 -2.81 -3.31 -10.37
N GLY A 120 -2.89 -3.01 -11.66
CA GLY A 120 -2.47 -1.71 -12.18
C GLY A 120 -3.53 -0.63 -12.02
N GLY A 121 -4.67 -0.86 -11.35
CA GLY A 121 -5.63 0.19 -11.01
C GLY A 121 -6.41 0.82 -12.18
N ALA A 122 -6.34 0.27 -13.40
CA ALA A 122 -7.03 0.88 -14.54
C ALA A 122 -8.55 0.93 -14.37
N ASN A 123 -9.16 -0.03 -13.65
CA ASN A 123 -10.61 -0.01 -13.38
C ASN A 123 -10.99 1.19 -12.52
N TYR A 124 -10.27 1.41 -11.43
CA TYR A 124 -10.47 2.56 -10.54
C TYR A 124 -10.30 3.88 -11.31
N TYR A 125 -9.24 4.00 -12.11
CA TYR A 125 -9.02 5.20 -12.91
C TYR A 125 -10.07 5.38 -14.00
N ALA A 126 -10.62 4.31 -14.57
CA ALA A 126 -11.69 4.41 -15.54
C ALA A 126 -12.98 4.98 -14.91
N GLU A 127 -13.34 4.55 -13.70
CA GLU A 127 -14.47 5.11 -12.94
C GLU A 127 -14.23 6.57 -12.57
N LEU A 128 -13.07 6.89 -11.99
CA LEU A 128 -12.69 8.26 -11.66
C LEU A 128 -12.74 9.18 -12.89
N VAL A 129 -12.16 8.76 -14.01
CA VAL A 129 -12.14 9.54 -15.25
C VAL A 129 -13.55 9.69 -15.82
N ALA A 130 -14.37 8.64 -15.77
CA ALA A 130 -15.77 8.70 -16.20
C ALA A 130 -16.56 9.75 -15.40
N ASP A 131 -16.45 9.73 -14.08
CA ASP A 131 -17.10 10.70 -13.19
C ASP A 131 -16.64 12.14 -13.49
N LEU A 132 -15.33 12.36 -13.63
CA LEU A 132 -14.78 13.69 -13.91
C LEU A 132 -15.19 14.21 -15.29
N LEU A 133 -15.36 13.34 -16.28
CA LEU A 133 -15.72 13.71 -17.65
C LEU A 133 -17.23 13.72 -17.93
N GLY A 134 -18.03 13.14 -17.03
CA GLY A 134 -19.45 12.88 -17.26
C GLY A 134 -19.69 11.79 -18.31
N ALA A 135 -18.81 10.80 -18.37
CA ALA A 135 -18.87 9.66 -19.29
C ALA A 135 -19.29 8.37 -18.55
N THR A 136 -19.41 7.26 -19.26
CA THR A 136 -19.73 5.94 -18.68
C THR A 136 -18.48 5.05 -18.62
N ALA A 137 -18.11 4.58 -17.44
CA ALA A 137 -17.05 3.57 -17.31
C ALA A 137 -17.57 2.21 -17.82
N VAL A 138 -16.78 1.52 -18.66
CA VAL A 138 -17.11 0.20 -19.21
C VAL A 138 -16.18 -0.86 -18.59
N VAL A 139 -16.36 -1.12 -17.31
CA VAL A 139 -15.61 -2.14 -16.58
C VAL A 139 -16.19 -3.53 -16.90
N THR A 140 -15.34 -4.45 -17.35
CA THR A 140 -15.78 -5.79 -17.84
C THR A 140 -15.22 -6.94 -17.01
N THR A 141 -14.34 -6.67 -16.05
CA THR A 141 -13.74 -7.67 -15.18
C THR A 141 -14.80 -8.36 -14.32
N ALA A 142 -14.77 -9.70 -14.33
CA ALA A 142 -15.83 -10.52 -13.74
C ALA A 142 -16.02 -10.30 -12.24
N SER A 143 -14.95 -10.03 -11.49
CA SER A 143 -15.04 -9.74 -10.05
C SER A 143 -15.80 -8.44 -9.75
N ASP A 144 -15.56 -7.38 -10.53
CA ASP A 144 -16.26 -6.09 -10.39
C ASP A 144 -17.71 -6.20 -10.84
N VAL A 145 -17.96 -6.82 -11.99
CA VAL A 145 -19.32 -7.00 -12.53
C VAL A 145 -20.19 -7.86 -11.61
N ARG A 146 -19.60 -8.87 -10.96
CA ARG A 146 -20.31 -9.74 -10.01
C ARG A 146 -20.32 -9.21 -8.57
N ASN A 147 -19.70 -8.07 -8.28
CA ASN A 147 -19.51 -7.53 -6.92
C ASN A 147 -18.98 -8.61 -5.95
N THR A 148 -17.97 -9.37 -6.37
CA THR A 148 -17.32 -10.42 -5.57
C THR A 148 -15.88 -10.02 -5.23
N ILE A 149 -15.18 -10.84 -4.44
CA ILE A 149 -13.82 -10.54 -3.99
C ILE A 149 -12.84 -10.61 -5.17
N ALA A 150 -12.13 -9.50 -5.41
CA ALA A 150 -10.93 -9.50 -6.26
C ALA A 150 -9.74 -10.03 -5.45
N VAL A 151 -9.47 -11.34 -5.60
CA VAL A 151 -8.51 -12.11 -4.78
C VAL A 151 -7.09 -11.51 -4.81
N ASP A 152 -6.66 -10.93 -5.93
CA ASP A 152 -5.31 -10.38 -6.09
C ASP A 152 -5.10 -8.99 -5.46
N ILE A 153 -6.17 -8.30 -5.08
CA ILE A 153 -6.10 -6.95 -4.50
C ILE A 153 -6.91 -6.78 -3.20
N LEU A 154 -7.47 -7.86 -2.64
CA LEU A 154 -8.23 -7.79 -1.39
C LEU A 154 -7.38 -7.15 -0.27
N GLY A 155 -7.94 -6.12 0.36
CA GLY A 155 -7.29 -5.41 1.46
C GLY A 155 -6.18 -4.44 1.06
N ARG A 156 -5.91 -4.26 -0.23
CA ARG A 156 -4.87 -3.32 -0.72
C ARG A 156 -5.02 -1.92 -0.14
N ASP A 157 -6.24 -1.38 -0.11
CA ASP A 157 -6.52 -0.04 0.43
C ASP A 157 -6.36 0.05 1.95
N LEU A 158 -6.28 -1.10 2.62
CA LEU A 158 -5.97 -1.23 4.04
C LEU A 158 -4.49 -1.58 4.27
N GLY A 159 -3.66 -1.53 3.23
CA GLY A 159 -2.23 -1.85 3.29
C GLY A 159 -1.93 -3.35 3.37
N TRP A 160 -2.90 -4.23 3.08
CA TRP A 160 -2.67 -5.67 3.20
C TRP A 160 -1.76 -6.17 2.08
N ARG A 161 -0.82 -7.04 2.45
CA ARG A 161 0.04 -7.74 1.48
C ARG A 161 -0.54 -9.12 1.17
N VAL A 162 -0.64 -9.45 -0.11
CA VAL A 162 -0.98 -10.81 -0.55
C VAL A 162 0.27 -11.68 -0.53
N GLU A 163 0.19 -12.82 0.14
CA GLU A 163 1.24 -13.83 0.25
C GLU A 163 0.70 -15.15 -0.29
N ALA A 164 1.03 -15.47 -1.53
CA ALA A 164 0.68 -16.74 -2.15
C ALA A 164 1.49 -16.94 -3.45
N PRO A 165 1.74 -18.19 -3.86
CA PRO A 165 2.20 -18.47 -5.22
C PRO A 165 1.23 -17.92 -6.27
N LYS A 166 1.75 -17.49 -7.43
CA LYS A 166 0.93 -16.92 -8.52
C LYS A 166 -0.15 -17.89 -9.02
N ILE A 167 0.14 -19.19 -9.03
CA ILE A 167 -0.82 -20.22 -9.42
C ILE A 167 -2.02 -20.25 -8.47
N ASN A 168 -1.79 -20.11 -7.15
CA ASN A 168 -2.86 -20.06 -6.15
C ASN A 168 -3.79 -18.88 -6.40
N ILE A 169 -3.23 -17.67 -6.57
CA ILE A 169 -4.03 -16.47 -6.85
C ILE A 169 -4.90 -16.70 -8.08
N THR A 170 -4.36 -17.31 -9.13
CA THR A 170 -5.09 -17.59 -10.37
C THR A 170 -6.23 -18.60 -10.15
N ARG A 171 -5.96 -19.71 -9.45
CA ARG A 171 -6.94 -20.77 -9.18
C ARG A 171 -8.05 -20.29 -8.27
N VAL A 172 -7.68 -19.68 -7.13
CA VAL A 172 -8.65 -19.17 -6.16
C VAL A 172 -9.48 -18.02 -6.75
N SER A 173 -8.91 -17.16 -7.61
CA SER A 173 -9.69 -16.17 -8.35
C SER A 173 -10.76 -16.83 -9.23
N ALA A 174 -10.40 -17.91 -9.94
CA ALA A 174 -11.35 -18.64 -10.77
C ALA A 174 -12.45 -19.29 -9.93
N ASP A 175 -12.11 -19.88 -8.78
CA ASP A 175 -13.08 -20.49 -7.87
C ASP A 175 -14.08 -19.45 -7.32
N VAL A 176 -13.59 -18.26 -6.92
CA VAL A 176 -14.43 -17.14 -6.48
C VAL A 176 -15.38 -16.65 -7.59
N VAL A 177 -14.88 -16.51 -8.83
CA VAL A 177 -15.69 -16.07 -9.98
C VAL A 177 -16.70 -17.13 -10.43
N ASN A 178 -16.35 -18.40 -10.31
CA ASN A 178 -17.21 -19.53 -10.68
C ASN A 178 -18.19 -19.93 -9.57
N GLU A 179 -18.26 -19.16 -8.48
CA GLU A 179 -19.18 -19.39 -7.36
C GLU A 179 -18.95 -20.73 -6.65
N GLU A 180 -17.72 -21.25 -6.70
CA GLU A 180 -17.33 -22.44 -5.94
C GLU A 180 -17.34 -22.13 -4.43
N PRO A 181 -17.52 -23.14 -3.55
CA PRO A 181 -17.50 -22.94 -2.10
C PRO A 181 -16.12 -22.44 -1.63
N VAL A 182 -16.04 -21.24 -1.07
CA VAL A 182 -14.79 -20.62 -0.59
C VAL A 182 -14.93 -20.29 0.89
N ALA A 183 -13.96 -20.70 1.71
CA ALA A 183 -13.82 -20.17 3.05
C ALA A 183 -13.03 -18.87 3.01
N LEU A 184 -13.51 -17.88 3.76
CA LEU A 184 -12.75 -16.70 4.13
C LEU A 184 -12.52 -16.74 5.64
N VAL A 185 -11.28 -16.87 6.08
CA VAL A 185 -10.93 -16.82 7.50
C VAL A 185 -10.34 -15.46 7.80
N GLN A 186 -10.90 -14.74 8.78
CA GLN A 186 -10.33 -13.47 9.25
C GLN A 186 -9.97 -13.57 10.73
N GLU A 187 -8.66 -13.63 11.00
CA GLU A 187 -8.09 -13.65 12.35
C GLU A 187 -7.41 -12.33 12.73
N SER A 188 -7.13 -11.47 11.74
CA SER A 188 -6.46 -10.18 11.97
C SER A 188 -6.91 -9.10 11.00
N GLY A 189 -6.53 -7.85 11.32
CA GLY A 189 -6.77 -6.68 10.50
C GLY A 189 -8.22 -6.16 10.53
N SER A 190 -8.36 -4.91 10.11
CA SER A 190 -9.65 -4.22 9.95
C SER A 190 -10.70 -5.05 9.20
N THR A 191 -11.95 -5.01 9.66
CA THR A 191 -13.11 -5.62 8.97
C THR A 191 -13.70 -4.75 7.86
N LYS A 192 -13.15 -3.55 7.63
CA LYS A 192 -13.65 -2.57 6.65
C LYS A 192 -13.14 -2.82 5.23
N TRP A 193 -12.85 -4.06 4.86
CA TRP A 193 -12.41 -4.45 3.52
C TRP A 193 -13.58 -4.70 2.57
N TRP A 194 -14.75 -5.11 3.10
CA TRP A 194 -15.96 -5.30 2.30
C TRP A 194 -16.70 -3.97 2.15
N LYS A 195 -16.52 -3.34 1.00
CA LYS A 195 -17.02 -1.98 0.73
C LYS A 195 -18.44 -1.95 0.15
N TYR A 196 -18.95 -3.10 -0.28
CA TYR A 196 -20.29 -3.18 -0.84
C TYR A 196 -21.34 -3.15 0.27
N SER A 197 -22.46 -2.49 0.00
CA SER A 197 -23.63 -2.49 0.90
C SER A 197 -24.37 -3.84 0.92
N THR A 198 -24.07 -4.72 -0.04
CA THR A 198 -24.61 -6.08 -0.11
C THR A 198 -23.86 -7.02 0.83
N PRO A 199 -24.46 -8.14 1.29
CA PRO A 199 -23.73 -9.16 2.02
C PRO A 199 -22.67 -9.85 1.12
N LEU A 200 -21.77 -10.62 1.74
CA LEU A 200 -20.85 -11.47 1.00
C LEU A 200 -21.61 -12.45 0.08
N PRO A 201 -21.05 -12.79 -1.09
CA PRO A 201 -21.59 -13.83 -1.95
C PRO A 201 -21.85 -15.13 -1.20
N LYS A 202 -22.95 -15.82 -1.49
CA LYS A 202 -23.38 -17.01 -0.74
C LYS A 202 -22.38 -18.17 -0.75
N ASN A 203 -21.55 -18.23 -1.78
CA ASN A 203 -20.49 -19.23 -1.91
C ASN A 203 -19.27 -18.93 -1.02
N ILE A 204 -19.16 -17.71 -0.47
CA ILE A 204 -18.07 -17.30 0.42
C ILE A 204 -18.57 -17.30 1.86
N GLN A 205 -18.04 -18.21 2.68
CA GLN A 205 -18.37 -18.30 4.09
C GLN A 205 -17.26 -17.70 4.95
N LEU A 206 -17.60 -16.73 5.80
CA LEU A 206 -16.67 -16.11 6.73
C LEU A 206 -16.53 -16.94 8.01
N TYR A 207 -15.29 -17.16 8.44
CA TYR A 207 -14.90 -17.85 9.66
C TYR A 207 -13.99 -16.95 10.51
N ALA A 208 -14.14 -17.01 11.84
CA ALA A 208 -13.30 -16.25 12.77
C ALA A 208 -11.95 -16.94 13.02
N ARG A 209 -11.86 -18.25 12.80
CA ARG A 209 -10.66 -19.05 13.08
C ARG A 209 -10.40 -20.06 11.98
N PHE A 210 -9.14 -20.33 11.72
CA PHE A 210 -8.72 -21.34 10.75
C PHE A 210 -9.21 -22.75 11.11
N GLU A 211 -9.25 -23.09 12.40
CA GLU A 211 -9.61 -24.44 12.85
C GLU A 211 -11.10 -24.76 12.70
N ASP A 212 -11.95 -23.76 12.48
CA ASP A 212 -13.39 -23.93 12.30
C ASP A 212 -13.75 -24.32 10.85
N VAL A 213 -12.78 -24.32 9.94
CA VAL A 213 -12.99 -24.60 8.52
C VAL A 213 -13.06 -26.10 8.26
N ASP A 214 -14.18 -26.54 7.68
CA ASP A 214 -14.34 -27.88 7.13
C ASP A 214 -13.75 -27.94 5.71
N PHE A 215 -12.50 -28.40 5.61
CA PHE A 215 -11.72 -28.44 4.37
C PHE A 215 -12.30 -29.36 3.29
N ASP A 216 -13.16 -30.30 3.65
CA ASP A 216 -13.83 -31.21 2.70
C ASP A 216 -15.01 -30.53 1.99
N LYS A 217 -15.53 -29.43 2.54
CA LYS A 217 -16.69 -28.70 2.00
C LYS A 217 -16.33 -27.46 1.20
N ILE A 218 -15.07 -27.06 1.21
CA ILE A 218 -14.61 -25.89 0.47
C ILE A 218 -13.80 -26.33 -0.74
N LYS A 219 -13.76 -25.49 -1.76
CA LYS A 219 -12.84 -25.55 -2.89
C LYS A 219 -11.58 -24.75 -2.62
N SER A 220 -11.68 -23.61 -1.95
CA SER A 220 -10.51 -22.73 -1.72
C SER A 220 -10.61 -21.96 -0.41
N LEU A 221 -9.48 -21.47 0.07
CA LEU A 221 -9.34 -20.70 1.30
C LEU A 221 -8.66 -19.35 1.04
N LEU A 222 -9.35 -18.29 1.45
CA LEU A 222 -8.80 -16.96 1.63
C LEU A 222 -8.52 -16.77 3.12
N TRP A 223 -7.28 -16.49 3.52
CA TRP A 223 -6.91 -16.44 4.93
C TRP A 223 -6.24 -15.11 5.29
N ILE A 224 -6.95 -14.26 6.03
CA ILE A 224 -6.45 -12.99 6.55
C ILE A 224 -5.87 -13.25 7.94
N THR A 225 -4.55 -13.28 8.04
CA THR A 225 -3.87 -13.66 9.29
C THR A 225 -2.46 -13.10 9.39
N ASN A 226 -2.02 -12.84 10.62
CA ASN A 226 -0.63 -12.54 10.97
C ASN A 226 0.13 -13.75 11.53
N ARG A 227 -0.50 -14.94 11.57
CA ARG A 227 0.13 -16.20 12.00
C ARG A 227 1.16 -16.66 10.96
N VAL A 228 2.26 -17.25 11.42
CA VAL A 228 3.15 -17.99 10.52
C VAL A 228 2.35 -19.13 9.89
N VAL A 229 2.49 -19.30 8.57
CA VAL A 229 1.81 -20.37 7.83
C VAL A 229 2.86 -21.43 7.54
N ASP A 230 2.77 -22.53 8.28
CA ASP A 230 3.74 -23.62 8.19
C ASP A 230 3.69 -24.32 6.83
N ILE A 231 4.80 -24.94 6.46
CA ILE A 231 4.94 -25.63 5.17
C ILE A 231 3.94 -26.79 5.03
N GLU A 232 3.52 -27.43 6.13
CA GLU A 232 2.47 -28.46 6.07
C GLU A 232 1.13 -27.89 5.62
N ILE A 233 0.78 -26.66 6.02
CA ILE A 233 -0.46 -26.00 5.59
C ILE A 233 -0.39 -25.67 4.11
N TRP A 234 0.73 -25.10 3.66
CA TRP A 234 0.98 -24.83 2.24
C TRP A 234 0.88 -26.10 1.40
N ASN A 235 1.46 -27.21 1.86
CA ASN A 235 1.40 -28.48 1.15
C ASN A 235 -0.01 -29.10 1.16
N LYS A 236 -0.74 -28.98 2.27
CA LYS A 236 -2.11 -29.51 2.41
C LYS A 236 -3.09 -28.78 1.48
N LEU A 237 -2.94 -27.46 1.37
CA LEU A 237 -3.86 -26.62 0.59
C LEU A 237 -3.35 -26.32 -0.81
N GLU A 238 -2.09 -26.58 -1.12
CA GLU A 238 -1.45 -26.46 -2.44
C GLU A 238 -1.93 -25.22 -3.21
N GLU A 239 -2.60 -25.37 -4.35
CA GLU A 239 -3.08 -24.25 -5.19
C GLU A 239 -4.34 -23.54 -4.64
N ARG A 240 -4.83 -23.93 -3.46
CA ARG A 240 -6.15 -23.55 -2.93
C ARG A 240 -6.07 -22.48 -1.83
N LEU A 241 -4.89 -22.05 -1.43
CA LEU A 241 -4.68 -21.08 -0.35
C LEU A 241 -4.16 -19.74 -0.87
N VAL A 242 -4.82 -18.65 -0.50
CA VAL A 242 -4.28 -17.28 -0.61
C VAL A 242 -4.27 -16.66 0.78
N VAL A 243 -3.11 -16.16 1.20
CA VAL A 243 -2.94 -15.52 2.51
C VAL A 243 -2.86 -14.01 2.35
N TYR A 244 -3.53 -13.27 3.22
CA TYR A 244 -3.46 -11.82 3.32
C TYR A 244 -2.83 -11.44 4.65
N ARG A 245 -1.87 -10.52 4.61
CA ARG A 245 -1.12 -10.01 5.75
C ARG A 245 -1.53 -8.57 6.02
N PRO A 246 -2.48 -8.32 6.94
CA PRO A 246 -2.74 -6.98 7.41
C PRO A 246 -1.49 -6.37 8.06
N PRO A 247 -1.22 -5.07 7.86
CA PRO A 247 -0.14 -4.40 8.57
C PRO A 247 -0.44 -4.43 10.07
N LYS A 248 0.56 -4.76 10.87
CA LYS A 248 0.53 -4.55 12.32
C LYS A 248 0.71 -3.06 12.54
N LYS A 249 -0.14 -2.45 13.36
CA LYS A 249 0.11 -1.09 13.83
C LYS A 249 1.02 -1.19 15.02
N ILE A 250 2.27 -0.75 14.92
CA ILE A 250 3.23 -0.88 16.02
C ILE A 250 3.82 0.47 16.43
N THR A 251 4.13 0.59 17.72
CA THR A 251 4.90 1.69 18.27
C THR A 251 6.30 1.21 18.65
N LEU A 252 7.31 1.97 18.25
CA LEU A 252 8.68 1.79 18.69
C LEU A 252 8.97 2.68 19.89
N GLY A 253 9.44 2.07 20.98
CA GLY A 253 10.13 2.79 22.03
C GLY A 253 11.63 2.65 21.83
N ILE A 254 12.36 3.76 21.78
CA ILE A 254 13.80 3.75 21.53
C ILE A 254 14.54 4.46 22.66
N GLY A 255 15.52 3.78 23.24
CA GLY A 255 16.49 4.37 24.17
C GLY A 255 17.90 4.20 23.63
N CYS A 256 18.76 5.22 23.75
CA CYS A 256 20.15 5.13 23.29
C CYS A 256 21.10 5.96 24.17
N ASP A 257 22.38 5.66 24.09
CA ASP A 257 23.44 6.50 24.65
C ASP A 257 23.48 7.88 23.97
N ARG A 258 24.12 8.88 24.58
CA ARG A 258 24.30 10.21 23.95
C ARG A 258 25.29 10.10 22.78
N ASN A 259 24.98 10.82 21.70
CA ASN A 259 25.73 10.84 20.44
C ASN A 259 25.81 9.45 19.79
N THR A 260 24.72 8.68 19.86
CA THR A 260 24.61 7.41 19.13
C THR A 260 24.40 7.73 17.64
N PRO A 261 25.15 7.12 16.71
CA PRO A 261 25.01 7.33 15.28
C PRO A 261 23.71 6.69 14.77
N LEU A 262 23.17 7.27 13.69
CA LEU A 262 21.95 6.80 13.03
C LEU A 262 22.02 5.32 12.69
N SER A 263 23.14 4.84 12.15
CA SER A 263 23.33 3.44 11.75
C SER A 263 23.13 2.44 12.91
N THR A 264 23.45 2.82 14.14
CA THR A 264 23.24 1.94 15.30
C THR A 264 21.77 1.87 15.69
N ILE A 265 21.04 2.97 15.53
CA ILE A 265 19.59 3.01 15.75
C ILE A 265 18.87 2.20 14.67
N GLU A 266 19.20 2.44 13.40
CA GLU A 266 18.65 1.70 12.25
C GLU A 266 18.85 0.20 12.43
N ARG A 267 20.08 -0.24 12.72
CA ARG A 267 20.36 -1.65 12.95
C ARG A 267 19.57 -2.24 14.12
N ALA A 268 19.46 -1.52 15.25
CA ALA A 268 18.70 -1.98 16.40
C ALA A 268 17.20 -2.13 16.07
N VAL A 269 16.64 -1.21 15.29
CA VAL A 269 15.25 -1.26 14.86
C VAL A 269 15.03 -2.39 13.86
N ASP A 270 15.88 -2.52 12.85
CA ASP A 270 15.81 -3.59 11.85
C ASP A 270 15.90 -4.99 12.48
N GLU A 271 16.84 -5.19 13.41
CA GLU A 271 16.96 -6.44 14.16
C GLU A 271 15.70 -6.74 14.99
N ALA A 272 15.07 -5.73 15.60
CA ALA A 272 13.85 -5.90 16.37
C ALA A 272 12.62 -6.20 15.49
N LEU A 273 12.45 -5.48 14.38
CA LEU A 273 11.36 -5.68 13.43
C LEU A 273 11.45 -7.04 12.72
N THR A 274 12.66 -7.47 12.36
CA THR A 274 12.90 -8.77 11.73
C THR A 274 12.39 -9.93 12.60
N LYS A 275 12.52 -9.83 13.92
CA LYS A 275 12.00 -10.86 14.85
C LYS A 275 10.47 -10.99 14.82
N LEU A 276 9.76 -9.94 14.41
CA LEU A 276 8.31 -9.92 14.28
C LEU A 276 7.82 -10.17 12.85
N ASN A 277 8.74 -10.39 11.90
CA ASN A 277 8.49 -10.33 10.47
C ASN A 277 7.71 -9.05 10.08
N ALA A 278 8.07 -7.94 10.73
CA ALA A 278 7.46 -6.63 10.53
C ALA A 278 8.40 -5.72 9.74
N THR A 279 7.86 -4.66 9.13
CA THR A 279 8.63 -3.64 8.40
C THR A 279 8.51 -2.27 9.05
N ILE A 280 9.37 -1.32 8.67
CA ILE A 280 9.32 0.05 9.17
C ILE A 280 8.01 0.77 8.79
N ASP A 281 7.36 0.34 7.70
CA ASP A 281 6.07 0.89 7.24
C ASP A 281 4.93 0.59 8.24
N GLU A 282 5.05 -0.48 9.02
CA GLU A 282 4.10 -0.88 10.07
C GLU A 282 4.22 -0.01 11.34
N VAL A 283 5.29 0.78 11.48
CA VAL A 283 5.50 1.67 12.62
C VAL A 283 4.65 2.92 12.50
N GLU A 284 3.69 3.12 13.41
CA GLU A 284 2.88 4.34 13.46
C GLU A 284 3.54 5.43 14.30
N HIS A 285 4.21 5.05 15.39
CA HIS A 285 4.79 5.99 16.34
C HIS A 285 6.20 5.58 16.77
N ILE A 286 7.03 6.58 17.03
CA ILE A 286 8.35 6.43 17.61
C ILE A 286 8.37 7.28 18.88
N ALA A 287 8.74 6.69 20.00
CA ALA A 287 8.69 7.32 21.30
C ALA A 287 10.01 7.17 22.07
N THR A 288 10.36 8.20 22.82
CA THR A 288 11.51 8.19 23.73
C THR A 288 11.29 9.17 24.89
N ILE A 289 12.30 9.33 25.73
CA ILE A 289 12.31 10.31 26.81
C ILE A 289 12.64 11.72 26.31
N ASP A 290 12.03 12.75 26.87
CA ASP A 290 12.23 14.17 26.55
C ASP A 290 13.69 14.63 26.61
N LYS A 291 14.48 14.09 27.55
CA LYS A 291 15.94 14.30 27.65
C LYS A 291 16.69 13.89 26.38
N LYS A 292 16.05 13.22 25.43
CA LYS A 292 16.58 12.80 24.13
C LYS A 292 15.94 13.52 22.94
N GLY A 293 15.13 14.55 23.18
CA GLY A 293 14.51 15.35 22.12
C GLY A 293 15.49 16.12 21.22
N ASP A 294 16.74 16.28 21.65
CA ASP A 294 17.85 16.89 20.91
C ASP A 294 18.83 15.86 20.31
N GLU A 295 18.57 14.55 20.44
CA GLU A 295 19.43 13.51 19.89
C GLU A 295 19.27 13.45 18.37
N ILE A 296 20.30 13.94 17.65
CA ILE A 296 20.29 14.09 16.19
C ILE A 296 19.86 12.81 15.48
N ALA A 297 20.41 11.66 15.89
CA ALA A 297 20.13 10.39 15.22
C ALA A 297 18.68 9.91 15.42
N LEU A 298 18.04 10.20 16.55
CA LEU A 298 16.61 9.85 16.75
C LEU A 298 15.70 10.75 15.92
N LEU A 299 16.01 12.05 15.87
CA LEU A 299 15.28 13.01 15.04
C LEU A 299 15.42 12.69 13.55
N GLU A 300 16.63 12.36 13.12
CA GLU A 300 16.92 11.96 11.74
C GLU A 300 16.24 10.65 11.39
N PHE A 301 16.30 9.64 12.28
CA PHE A 301 15.60 8.37 12.09
C PHE A 301 14.09 8.56 11.95
N ALA A 302 13.46 9.33 12.84
CA ALA A 302 12.03 9.59 12.77
C ALA A 302 11.66 10.34 11.48
N LYS A 303 12.43 11.37 11.12
CA LYS A 303 12.24 12.15 9.90
C LYS A 303 12.41 11.32 8.63
N ASN A 304 13.45 10.49 8.54
CA ASN A 304 13.73 9.64 7.37
C ASN A 304 12.60 8.63 7.12
N ASN A 305 11.88 8.24 8.18
CA ASN A 305 10.75 7.31 8.11
C ASN A 305 9.38 8.03 8.10
N GLY A 306 9.35 9.37 7.99
CA GLY A 306 8.12 10.16 7.95
C GLY A 306 7.28 10.06 9.22
N LYS A 307 7.91 9.84 10.38
CA LYS A 307 7.25 9.72 11.69
C LYS A 307 7.62 10.90 12.60
N GLU A 308 6.72 11.23 13.51
CA GLU A 308 7.00 12.18 14.58
C GLU A 308 7.61 11.45 15.78
N LEU A 309 8.65 12.05 16.38
CA LEU A 309 9.27 11.54 17.60
C LEU A 309 8.49 12.07 18.81
N GLN A 310 7.76 11.18 19.48
CA GLN A 310 7.04 11.50 20.71
C GLN A 310 8.00 11.47 21.90
N LEU A 311 7.88 12.49 22.74
CA LEU A 311 8.77 12.71 23.88
C LEU A 311 7.94 12.69 25.16
N PHE A 312 8.42 11.92 26.14
CA PHE A 312 7.78 11.80 27.44
C PHE A 312 8.75 12.16 28.56
N SER A 313 8.26 12.81 29.59
CA SER A 313 9.06 13.13 30.77
C SER A 313 9.42 11.86 31.56
N ALA A 314 10.49 11.94 32.36
CA ALA A 314 10.85 10.85 33.27
C ALA A 314 9.70 10.48 34.23
N GLU A 315 8.91 11.48 34.67
CA GLU A 315 7.78 11.29 35.59
C GLU A 315 6.61 10.54 34.94
N GLU A 316 6.32 10.82 33.66
CA GLU A 316 5.33 10.06 32.90
C GLU A 316 5.76 8.62 32.71
N LEU A 317 7.01 8.41 32.25
CA LEU A 317 7.56 7.08 32.04
C LEU A 317 7.67 6.25 33.33
N ALA A 318 7.90 6.89 34.48
CA ALA A 318 8.01 6.21 35.76
C ALA A 318 6.69 5.63 36.29
N LYS A 319 5.54 6.09 35.77
CA LYS A 319 4.21 5.57 36.13
C LYS A 319 3.86 4.29 35.37
N VAL A 320 4.55 4.02 34.28
CA VAL A 320 4.29 2.86 33.43
C VAL A 320 4.95 1.63 34.04
N GLU A 321 4.14 0.61 34.32
CA GLU A 321 4.69 -0.69 34.71
C GLU A 321 5.39 -1.33 33.50
N VAL A 322 6.63 -1.77 33.69
CA VAL A 322 7.47 -2.36 32.63
C VAL A 322 8.00 -3.72 33.07
N PRO A 323 8.17 -4.68 32.13
CA PRO A 323 8.65 -6.02 32.47
C PRO A 323 10.14 -6.04 32.85
N ASN A 324 10.98 -5.14 32.30
CA ASN A 324 12.43 -5.17 32.50
C ASN A 324 12.99 -3.86 33.10
N PRO A 325 12.63 -3.52 34.36
CA PRO A 325 13.13 -2.33 35.02
C PRO A 325 14.65 -2.37 35.20
N SER A 326 15.30 -1.21 35.17
CA SER A 326 16.74 -1.06 35.32
C SER A 326 17.06 -0.05 36.41
N GLU A 327 17.70 -0.51 37.49
CA GLU A 327 18.17 0.36 38.58
C GLU A 327 19.12 1.46 38.10
N VAL A 328 19.96 1.16 37.10
CA VAL A 328 20.89 2.11 36.49
C VAL A 328 20.13 3.21 35.75
N VAL A 329 19.14 2.84 34.93
CA VAL A 329 18.30 3.82 34.21
C VAL A 329 17.48 4.63 35.21
N MET A 330 16.92 3.99 36.24
CA MET A 330 16.18 4.68 37.30
C MET A 330 17.05 5.74 37.99
N LYS A 331 18.30 5.39 38.34
CA LYS A 331 19.24 6.30 39.01
C LYS A 331 19.62 7.52 38.17
N TYR A 332 19.91 7.34 36.87
CA TYR A 332 20.43 8.41 36.02
C TYR A 332 19.36 9.18 35.26
N VAL A 333 18.26 8.50 34.91
CA VAL A 333 17.23 9.02 34.02
C VAL A 333 15.96 9.38 34.79
N GLY A 334 15.64 8.65 35.85
CA GLY A 334 14.45 8.84 36.68
C GLY A 334 13.24 7.97 36.28
N THR A 335 13.45 6.95 35.45
CA THR A 335 12.42 6.00 35.00
C THR A 335 12.98 4.56 35.00
N PRO A 336 12.16 3.53 35.29
CA PRO A 336 12.61 2.13 35.30
C PRO A 336 13.09 1.65 33.92
N ALA A 337 12.49 2.11 32.82
CA ALA A 337 12.93 1.82 31.46
C ALA A 337 12.47 2.91 30.50
N VAL A 338 13.33 3.33 29.55
CA VAL A 338 12.95 4.34 28.56
C VAL A 338 12.16 3.73 27.41
N ALA A 339 12.75 2.73 26.73
CA ALA A 339 12.15 2.13 25.53
C ALA A 339 10.78 1.49 25.82
N GLU A 340 10.71 0.58 26.80
CA GLU A 340 9.47 -0.12 27.15
C GLU A 340 8.37 0.86 27.60
N ALA A 341 8.68 1.74 28.55
CA ALA A 341 7.70 2.69 29.08
C ALA A 341 7.19 3.64 28.00
N ALA A 342 8.08 4.15 27.14
CA ALA A 342 7.69 5.07 26.07
C ALA A 342 6.78 4.39 25.05
N ALA A 343 7.09 3.15 24.65
CA ALA A 343 6.24 2.41 23.71
C ALA A 343 4.87 2.06 24.31
N LEU A 344 4.84 1.63 25.57
CA LEU A 344 3.61 1.28 26.28
C LEU A 344 2.73 2.50 26.51
N LEU A 345 3.30 3.64 26.88
CA LEU A 345 2.54 4.86 27.16
C LEU A 345 1.76 5.33 25.94
N VAL A 346 2.36 5.25 24.74
CA VAL A 346 1.67 5.53 23.47
C VAL A 346 0.53 4.54 23.21
N ALA A 347 0.74 3.27 23.52
CA ALA A 347 -0.20 2.18 23.25
C ALA A 347 -1.30 2.02 24.31
N GLY A 348 -1.34 2.86 25.35
CA GLY A 348 -2.33 2.79 26.42
C GLY A 348 -1.99 1.85 27.58
N GLU A 349 -0.70 1.65 27.86
CA GLU A 349 -0.15 1.04 29.09
C GLU A 349 -0.49 -0.44 29.34
N ASN A 350 -0.85 -1.21 28.31
CA ASN A 350 -1.08 -2.65 28.46
C ASN A 350 0.14 -3.48 28.05
N GLN A 351 0.77 -4.13 29.04
CA GLN A 351 1.95 -4.98 28.84
C GLN A 351 1.71 -6.18 27.91
N GLU A 352 0.47 -6.70 27.82
CA GLU A 352 0.17 -7.82 26.91
C GLU A 352 0.37 -7.47 25.43
N GLN A 353 0.44 -6.18 25.10
CA GLN A 353 0.65 -5.70 23.74
C GLN A 353 2.13 -5.60 23.37
N LEU A 354 3.03 -5.86 24.31
CA LEU A 354 4.46 -5.72 24.12
C LEU A 354 5.01 -6.93 23.34
N LEU A 355 5.30 -6.72 22.07
CA LEU A 355 5.75 -7.75 21.13
C LEU A 355 7.25 -8.03 21.26
N ILE A 356 8.03 -6.99 21.54
CA ILE A 356 9.46 -7.07 21.85
C ILE A 356 9.69 -6.28 23.12
N GLU A 357 10.11 -6.98 24.19
CA GLU A 357 10.37 -6.34 25.47
C GLU A 357 11.59 -5.44 25.42
N LYS A 358 12.78 -6.03 25.34
CA LYS A 358 14.04 -5.29 25.40
C LYS A 358 15.05 -5.84 24.43
N HIS A 359 15.07 -5.28 23.23
CA HIS A 359 16.10 -5.62 22.25
C HIS A 359 17.27 -4.63 22.33
N LYS A 360 18.40 -5.08 22.85
CA LYS A 360 19.64 -4.29 22.94
C LYS A 360 20.54 -4.57 21.75
N CYS A 361 21.09 -3.52 21.18
CA CYS A 361 22.10 -3.57 20.13
C CYS A 361 23.27 -2.66 20.55
N ARG A 362 24.51 -3.15 20.40
CA ARG A 362 25.72 -2.35 20.63
C ARG A 362 26.42 -2.13 19.29
N GLY A 363 26.47 -0.87 18.85
CA GLY A 363 27.10 -0.44 17.60
C GLY A 363 28.60 -0.76 17.53
N GLU A 364 29.18 -0.69 16.33
CA GLU A 364 30.63 -0.78 16.13
C GLU A 364 31.38 0.38 16.80
N ASP A 365 30.67 1.47 17.06
CA ASP A 365 31.08 2.65 17.81
C ASP A 365 30.99 2.47 19.34
N GLU A 366 30.69 1.24 19.78
CA GLU A 366 30.49 0.84 21.16
C GLU A 366 29.29 1.46 21.89
N LYS A 367 28.45 2.23 21.19
CA LYS A 367 27.25 2.85 21.77
C LYS A 367 26.09 1.86 21.82
N ASN A 368 25.23 2.02 22.81
CA ASN A 368 24.07 1.17 23.00
C ASN A 368 22.81 1.84 22.43
N ALA A 369 22.00 1.03 21.76
CA ALA A 369 20.61 1.32 21.43
C ALA A 369 19.73 0.19 21.97
N THR A 370 18.55 0.53 22.47
CA THR A 370 17.54 -0.40 22.97
C THR A 370 16.22 -0.08 22.31
N VAL A 371 15.58 -1.10 21.75
CA VAL A 371 14.29 -1.00 21.09
C VAL A 371 13.29 -1.91 21.79
N SER A 372 12.09 -1.38 21.98
CA SER A 372 10.91 -2.10 22.45
C SER A 372 9.79 -1.88 21.43
N ILE A 373 8.99 -2.91 21.16
CA ILE A 373 7.91 -2.83 20.16
C ILE A 373 6.60 -3.21 20.80
N VAL A 374 5.59 -2.36 20.64
CA VAL A 374 4.23 -2.58 21.16
C VAL A 374 3.24 -2.59 20.01
N LEU A 375 2.30 -3.53 20.02
CA LEU A 375 1.16 -3.57 19.10
C LEU A 375 0.10 -2.56 19.53
N MET A 376 -0.29 -1.66 18.65
CA MET A 376 -1.42 -0.75 18.86
C MET A 376 -2.74 -1.51 18.72
N LYS A 377 -3.74 -1.17 19.55
CA LYS A 377 -5.11 -1.64 19.35
C LYS A 377 -5.75 -0.88 18.19
N GLU A 378 -6.50 -1.60 17.35
CA GLU A 378 -7.29 -1.03 16.24
C GLU A 378 -8.49 -0.21 16.72
#